data_AF-A0A7X9HQW8-F1
#
_entry.id   AF-A0A7X9HQW8-F1
#
_cell.length_a   1.000
_cell.length_b   1.000
_cell.length_c   1.000
_cell.angle_alpha   90.00
_cell.angle_beta   90.00
_cell.angle_gamma   90.00
#
_symmetry.space_group_name_H-M   'P 1'
#
loop_
_entity.id
_entity.type
_entity.pdbx_description
1 polymer ?
#
loop_
_entity_poly.entity_id
_entity_poly.type
_entity_poly.pdbx_seq_one_letter_code
_entity_poly.pdbx_strand_id
1 'polypeptide(L)'
;DPIGDPPLFLGFLRGIGFFWFIEHIIVVWVPTLLALMAIFYFIDSRNKVEDNSTYSGKIEFKGGKNIVYLAIILLSVFVDPGIIKWVPSLSPLPFGLREIIMFTVAYLSYKTANKKILQANEFDFEPIKEVAFLFIGIFATMIPALQLIAFESKMYGQQLSAGVFYWATGILSALLDNAHTFLNFLSAALGKYGMDVNVKQQVYDFSLNYPLYVQAISIAAVFFGAMTYIGNGPNFMVKSICERAGIKMPSFFGYLIKYSIPILLPIFFVIWLIVFYGKG
;
A
#
# COMPACT_ATOMS: atom_id res chain seq x y z
N ASP A 1 -4.88 6.35 -0.61
CA ASP A 1 -5.79 6.42 0.55
C ASP A 1 -5.44 5.23 1.42
N PRO A 2 -5.32 5.35 2.75
CA PRO A 2 -5.00 4.23 3.63
C PRO A 2 -5.77 2.94 3.36
N ILE A 3 -7.00 3.00 2.83
CA ILE A 3 -7.80 1.81 2.50
C ILE A 3 -7.24 1.04 1.29
N GLY A 4 -6.76 1.76 0.27
CA GLY A 4 -6.26 1.17 -0.98
C GLY A 4 -4.79 0.75 -0.93
N ASP A 5 -4.04 1.25 0.05
CA ASP A 5 -2.61 1.00 0.21
C ASP A 5 -2.36 0.07 1.42
N PRO A 6 -2.03 -1.22 1.19
CA PRO A 6 -1.83 -2.19 2.27
C PRO A 6 -0.89 -1.73 3.40
N PRO A 7 0.25 -1.04 3.14
CA PRO A 7 1.11 -0.50 4.19
C PRO A 7 0.37 0.40 5.17
N LEU A 8 -0.36 1.39 4.66
CA LEU A 8 -1.05 2.40 5.46
C LEU A 8 -2.26 1.79 6.18
N PHE A 9 -2.95 0.85 5.53
CA PHE A 9 -4.02 0.08 6.17
C PHE A 9 -3.51 -0.70 7.38
N LEU A 10 -2.36 -1.38 7.24
CA LEU A 10 -1.74 -2.09 8.36
C LEU A 10 -1.33 -1.14 9.48
N GLY A 11 -0.78 0.03 9.16
CA GLY A 11 -0.50 1.07 10.14
C GLY A 11 -1.74 1.51 10.91
N PHE A 12 -2.86 1.71 10.21
CA PHE A 12 -4.15 2.02 10.83
C PHE A 12 -4.62 0.89 11.76
N LEU A 13 -4.57 -0.37 11.32
CA LEU A 13 -4.93 -1.52 12.16
C LEU A 13 -4.07 -1.64 13.42
N ARG A 14 -2.80 -1.20 13.33
CA ARG A 14 -1.85 -1.18 14.45
C ARG A 14 -2.00 0.03 15.38
N GLY A 15 -2.79 1.05 15.03
CA GLY A 15 -3.12 2.15 15.94
C GLY A 15 -2.80 3.56 15.41
N ILE A 16 -2.23 3.70 14.21
CA ILE A 16 -2.07 5.02 13.59
C ILE A 16 -3.45 5.56 13.22
N GLY A 17 -3.74 6.83 13.50
CA GLY A 17 -5.03 7.43 13.15
C GLY A 17 -5.28 7.39 11.64
N PHE A 18 -6.52 7.12 11.22
CA PHE A 18 -6.87 7.03 9.80
C PHE A 18 -6.50 8.32 9.02
N PHE A 19 -6.93 9.47 9.54
CA PHE A 19 -6.68 10.78 8.92
C PHE A 19 -5.24 11.27 9.10
N TRP A 20 -4.48 10.67 10.02
CA TRP A 20 -3.09 11.05 10.26
C TRP A 20 -2.27 10.98 8.97
N PHE A 21 -2.44 9.91 8.17
CA PHE A 21 -1.71 9.75 6.91
C PHE A 21 -2.03 10.87 5.91
N ILE A 22 -3.30 11.28 5.83
CA ILE A 22 -3.70 12.37 4.93
C ILE A 22 -3.05 13.67 5.41
N GLU A 23 -3.23 14.01 6.68
CA GLU A 23 -2.70 15.25 7.27
C GLU A 23 -1.17 15.37 7.15
N HIS A 24 -0.45 14.25 7.33
CA HIS A 24 1.01 14.24 7.44
C HIS A 24 1.74 13.93 6.14
N ILE A 25 1.09 13.30 5.15
CA ILE A 25 1.75 12.82 3.92
C ILE A 25 1.25 13.57 2.68
N ILE A 26 0.09 14.24 2.72
CA ILE A 26 -0.48 14.90 1.53
C ILE A 26 0.47 15.91 0.86
N VAL A 27 1.27 16.62 1.67
CA VAL A 27 2.25 17.62 1.20
C VAL A 27 3.36 16.98 0.37
N VAL A 28 3.68 15.72 0.60
CA VAL A 28 4.63 14.95 -0.22
C VAL A 28 3.90 14.25 -1.37
N TRP A 29 2.74 13.65 -1.06
CA TRP A 29 1.99 12.82 -1.99
C TRP A 29 1.46 13.55 -3.21
N VAL A 30 0.81 14.71 -3.02
CA VAL A 30 0.21 15.47 -4.13
C VAL A 30 1.29 15.95 -5.11
N PRO A 31 2.40 16.59 -4.68
CA PRO A 31 3.47 16.96 -5.61
C PRO A 31 4.10 15.77 -6.34
N THR A 32 4.30 14.63 -5.65
CA THR A 32 4.82 13.42 -6.31
C THR A 32 3.88 12.92 -7.40
N LEU A 33 2.58 12.84 -7.12
CA LEU A 33 1.59 12.43 -8.12
C LEU A 33 1.52 13.42 -9.29
N LEU A 34 1.53 14.73 -9.02
CA LEU A 34 1.53 15.74 -10.07
C LEU A 34 2.78 15.61 -10.96
N ALA A 35 3.96 15.40 -10.38
CA ALA A 35 5.18 15.19 -11.13
C ALA A 35 5.11 13.92 -12.01
N LEU A 36 4.64 12.81 -11.46
CA LEU A 36 4.48 11.56 -12.20
C LEU A 36 3.44 11.68 -13.32
N MET A 37 2.30 12.30 -13.05
CA MET A 37 1.26 12.55 -14.07
C MET A 37 1.78 13.47 -15.18
N ALA A 38 2.56 14.50 -14.84
CA ALA A 38 3.17 15.37 -15.85
C ALA A 38 4.14 14.60 -16.73
N ILE A 39 5.05 13.80 -16.14
CA ILE A 39 6.00 12.96 -16.88
C ILE A 39 5.24 11.96 -17.77
N PHE A 40 4.24 11.28 -17.22
CA PHE A 40 3.39 10.36 -17.96
C PHE A 40 2.72 11.06 -19.14
N TYR A 41 2.09 12.21 -18.93
CA TYR A 41 1.44 13.00 -19.98
C TYR A 41 2.42 13.40 -21.10
N PHE A 42 3.63 13.82 -20.75
CA PHE A 42 4.65 14.17 -21.76
C PHE A 42 5.16 12.97 -22.55
N ILE A 43 5.27 11.79 -21.94
CA ILE A 43 5.67 10.56 -22.64
C ILE A 43 4.52 10.09 -23.53
N ASP A 44 3.31 10.04 -23.00
CA ASP A 44 2.11 9.55 -23.69
C ASP A 44 1.73 10.44 -24.89
N SER A 45 1.76 11.77 -24.72
CA SER A 45 1.48 12.71 -25.81
C SER A 45 2.48 12.62 -26.99
N ARG A 46 3.68 12.07 -26.76
CA ARG A 46 4.67 11.78 -27.81
C ARG A 46 4.44 10.42 -28.47
N ASN A 47 3.80 9.49 -27.77
CA ASN A 47 3.43 8.17 -28.28
C ASN A 47 2.11 8.23 -29.05
N LYS A 48 2.06 9.04 -30.11
CA LYS A 48 0.90 9.08 -31.01
C LYS A 48 0.85 7.82 -31.84
N VAL A 49 0.09 6.83 -31.39
CA VAL A 49 -0.36 5.74 -32.23
C VAL A 49 -1.54 6.26 -33.06
N GLU A 50 -1.49 6.13 -34.38
CA GLU A 50 -2.65 6.36 -35.23
C GLU A 50 -3.71 5.31 -34.88
N ASP A 51 -4.66 5.70 -34.04
CA ASP A 51 -5.77 4.86 -33.67
C ASP A 51 -6.88 5.03 -34.71
N ASN A 52 -6.90 4.13 -35.69
CA ASN A 52 -7.93 4.08 -36.73
C ASN A 52 -9.27 3.50 -36.23
N SER A 53 -9.44 3.33 -34.91
CA SER A 53 -10.69 2.81 -34.36
C SER A 53 -11.77 3.90 -34.31
N THR A 54 -12.87 3.67 -35.02
CA THR A 54 -14.09 4.46 -34.89
C THR A 54 -14.80 4.09 -33.59
N TYR A 55 -14.57 4.89 -32.55
CA TYR A 55 -15.29 4.78 -31.28
C TYR A 55 -16.77 5.15 -31.47
N SER A 56 -17.70 4.31 -31.01
CA SER A 56 -19.14 4.60 -31.14
C SER A 56 -19.64 5.77 -30.28
N GLY A 57 -18.78 6.32 -29.41
CA GLY A 57 -19.12 7.40 -28.47
C GLY A 57 -20.09 7.01 -27.35
N LYS A 58 -20.60 5.77 -27.34
CA LYS A 58 -21.54 5.30 -26.32
C LYS A 58 -20.79 4.74 -25.12
N ILE A 59 -20.79 5.49 -24.02
CA ILE A 59 -20.32 5.02 -22.72
C ILE A 59 -21.47 4.24 -22.07
N GLU A 60 -21.33 2.93 -21.93
CA GLU A 60 -22.31 2.07 -21.28
C GLU A 60 -21.76 1.56 -19.93
N PHE A 61 -22.42 1.93 -18.83
CA PHE A 61 -22.03 1.48 -17.49
C PHE A 61 -22.80 0.20 -17.12
N LYS A 62 -22.13 -0.95 -17.09
CA LYS A 62 -22.70 -2.24 -16.66
C LYS A 62 -22.22 -2.61 -15.26
N GLY A 63 -23.13 -3.00 -14.39
CA GLY A 63 -22.78 -3.51 -13.05
C GLY A 63 -22.81 -2.49 -11.92
N GLY A 64 -23.63 -1.43 -12.01
CA GLY A 64 -23.81 -0.41 -10.95
C GLY A 64 -24.08 -0.96 -9.55
N LYS A 65 -24.68 -2.15 -9.45
CA LYS A 65 -24.86 -2.84 -8.17
C LYS A 65 -23.55 -3.07 -7.41
N ASN A 66 -22.44 -3.30 -8.11
CA ASN A 66 -21.13 -3.50 -7.48
C ASN A 66 -20.58 -2.22 -6.84
N ILE A 67 -20.99 -1.04 -7.32
CA ILE A 67 -20.67 0.25 -6.67
C ILE A 67 -21.27 0.31 -5.28
N VAL A 68 -22.51 -0.17 -5.11
CA VAL A 68 -23.16 -0.20 -3.79
C VAL A 68 -22.39 -1.10 -2.83
N TYR A 69 -22.01 -2.30 -3.26
CA TYR A 69 -21.19 -3.21 -2.44
C TYR A 69 -19.83 -2.60 -2.10
N LEU A 70 -19.18 -1.94 -3.07
CA LEU A 70 -17.92 -1.22 -2.83
C LEU A 70 -18.09 -0.11 -1.79
N ALA A 71 -19.16 0.69 -1.89
CA ALA A 71 -19.44 1.75 -0.94
C ALA A 71 -19.64 1.20 0.48
N ILE A 72 -20.36 0.09 0.64
CA ILE A 72 -20.53 -0.57 1.94
C ILE A 72 -19.18 -1.04 2.49
N ILE A 73 -18.32 -1.64 1.66
CA ILE A 73 -16.96 -2.05 2.08
C ILE A 73 -16.16 -0.83 2.57
N LEU A 74 -16.14 0.26 1.80
CA LEU A 74 -15.41 1.48 2.17
C LEU A 74 -15.92 2.08 3.49
N LEU A 75 -17.24 2.15 3.68
CA LEU A 75 -17.84 2.65 4.92
C LEU A 75 -17.60 1.71 6.11
N SER A 76 -17.57 0.40 5.88
CA SER A 76 -17.34 -0.60 6.94
C SER A 76 -15.98 -0.44 7.61
N VAL A 77 -14.98 0.13 6.93
CA VAL A 77 -13.65 0.41 7.52
C VAL A 77 -13.75 1.31 8.75
N PHE A 78 -14.70 2.24 8.75
CA PHE A 78 -14.95 3.15 9.88
C PHE A 78 -15.78 2.52 11.00
N VAL A 79 -16.37 1.33 10.79
CA VAL A 79 -17.14 0.59 11.80
C VAL A 79 -16.17 -0.14 12.74
N ASP A 80 -15.40 0.64 13.48
CA ASP A 80 -14.40 0.19 14.46
C ASP A 80 -14.62 0.96 15.77
N PRO A 81 -14.65 0.28 16.94
CA PRO A 81 -14.80 0.94 18.25
C PRO A 81 -13.73 2.00 18.53
N GLY A 82 -12.54 1.89 17.92
CA GLY A 82 -11.45 2.85 18.02
C GLY A 82 -11.65 4.13 17.20
N ILE A 83 -12.56 4.12 16.23
CA ILE A 83 -12.95 5.32 15.46
C ILE A 83 -14.28 5.86 15.99
N ILE A 84 -15.28 5.00 16.08
CA ILE A 84 -16.67 5.37 16.39
C ILE A 84 -17.05 4.75 17.74
N LYS A 85 -17.19 5.60 18.76
CA LYS A 85 -17.42 5.19 20.16
C LYS A 85 -18.69 4.33 20.39
N TRP A 86 -19.70 4.45 19.53
CA TRP A 86 -20.94 3.67 19.68
C TRP A 86 -20.83 2.24 19.11
N VAL A 87 -19.80 1.94 18.33
CA VAL A 87 -19.59 0.60 17.76
C VAL A 87 -19.15 -0.35 18.88
N PRO A 88 -19.86 -1.46 19.11
CA PRO A 88 -19.51 -2.39 20.17
C PRO A 88 -18.22 -3.14 19.86
N SER A 89 -17.37 -3.30 20.88
CA SER A 89 -16.19 -4.15 20.80
C SER A 89 -16.57 -5.61 21.01
N LEU A 90 -16.07 -6.49 20.14
CA LEU A 90 -16.24 -7.95 20.25
C LEU A 90 -15.07 -8.61 21.00
N SER A 91 -14.26 -7.84 21.71
CA SER A 91 -13.15 -8.36 22.52
C SER A 91 -13.62 -9.48 23.46
N PRO A 92 -12.90 -10.61 23.57
CA PRO A 92 -11.53 -10.85 23.10
C PRO A 92 -11.42 -11.49 21.70
N LEU A 93 -12.51 -11.53 20.90
CA LEU A 93 -12.43 -12.10 19.55
C LEU A 93 -11.43 -11.31 18.69
N PRO A 94 -10.66 -12.00 17.81
CA PRO A 94 -9.65 -11.35 16.98
C PRO A 94 -10.23 -10.52 15.82
N PHE A 95 -11.56 -10.47 15.67
CA PHE A 95 -12.27 -9.74 14.62
C PHE A 95 -13.42 -8.91 15.20
N GLY A 96 -13.75 -7.81 14.51
CA GLY A 96 -14.83 -6.89 14.88
C GLY A 96 -16.01 -6.94 13.91
N LEU A 97 -16.93 -5.99 14.09
CA LEU A 97 -18.07 -5.82 13.18
C LEU A 97 -17.64 -5.44 11.76
N ARG A 98 -16.56 -4.67 11.61
CA ARG A 98 -15.95 -4.35 10.31
C ARG A 98 -15.72 -5.60 9.47
N GLU A 99 -14.97 -6.57 10.00
CA GLU A 99 -14.62 -7.79 9.27
C GLU A 99 -15.86 -8.61 8.91
N ILE A 100 -16.82 -8.73 9.84
CA ILE A 100 -18.08 -9.44 9.60
C ILE A 100 -18.84 -8.82 8.43
N ILE A 101 -18.95 -7.48 8.40
CA ILE A 101 -19.60 -6.74 7.31
C ILE A 101 -18.84 -6.97 6.00
N MET A 102 -17.51 -6.82 6.00
CA MET A 102 -16.69 -7.00 4.80
C MET A 102 -16.83 -8.41 4.21
N PHE A 103 -16.74 -9.46 5.03
CA PHE A 103 -16.92 -10.85 4.57
C PHE A 103 -18.34 -11.11 4.05
N THR A 104 -19.35 -10.58 4.74
CA THR A 104 -20.75 -10.71 4.31
C THR A 104 -20.98 -10.04 2.96
N VAL A 105 -20.47 -8.82 2.79
CA VAL A 105 -20.59 -8.06 1.54
C VAL A 105 -19.81 -8.73 0.41
N ALA A 106 -18.59 -9.21 0.67
CA ALA A 106 -17.81 -9.95 -0.32
C ALA A 106 -18.55 -11.20 -0.80
N TYR A 107 -19.13 -11.97 0.11
CA TYR A 107 -19.94 -13.15 -0.20
C TYR A 107 -21.18 -12.80 -1.02
N LEU A 108 -21.97 -11.80 -0.58
CA LEU A 108 -23.21 -11.39 -1.27
C LEU A 108 -22.93 -10.75 -2.63
N SER A 109 -21.85 -9.97 -2.74
CA SER A 109 -21.39 -9.36 -3.99
C SER A 109 -21.09 -10.44 -5.02
N TYR A 110 -20.26 -11.43 -4.67
CA TYR A 110 -19.95 -12.53 -5.57
C TYR A 110 -21.18 -13.38 -5.91
N LYS A 111 -21.98 -13.76 -4.91
CA LYS A 111 -23.17 -14.59 -5.11
C LYS A 111 -24.20 -13.94 -6.03
N THR A 112 -24.32 -12.61 -5.99
CA THR A 112 -25.31 -11.88 -6.78
C THR A 112 -24.71 -11.19 -8.02
N ALA A 113 -23.42 -11.39 -8.30
CA ALA A 113 -22.76 -10.85 -9.47
C ALA A 113 -23.31 -11.47 -10.76
N ASN A 114 -23.31 -10.68 -11.84
CA ASN A 114 -23.71 -11.18 -13.15
C ASN A 114 -22.60 -12.07 -13.73
N LYS A 115 -22.89 -13.36 -13.94
CA LYS A 115 -21.93 -14.34 -14.47
C LYS A 115 -21.34 -13.94 -15.82
N LYS A 116 -22.11 -13.28 -16.70
CA LYS A 116 -21.61 -12.80 -17.99
C LYS A 116 -20.57 -11.71 -17.82
N ILE A 117 -20.75 -10.83 -16.83
CA ILE A 117 -19.80 -9.75 -16.51
C ILE A 117 -18.53 -10.35 -15.90
N LEU A 118 -18.64 -11.33 -14.99
CA LEU A 118 -17.48 -12.01 -14.42
C LEU A 118 -16.65 -12.73 -15.49
N GLN A 119 -17.30 -13.46 -16.40
CA GLN A 119 -16.64 -14.12 -17.53
C GLN A 119 -15.98 -13.13 -18.48
N ALA A 120 -16.66 -12.03 -18.82
CA ALA A 120 -16.11 -10.99 -19.68
C ALA A 120 -14.89 -10.26 -19.08
N ASN A 121 -14.74 -10.27 -17.74
CA ASN A 121 -13.57 -9.74 -17.05
C ASN A 121 -12.54 -10.83 -16.68
N GLU A 122 -12.74 -12.07 -17.15
CA GLU A 122 -11.89 -13.22 -16.82
C GLU A 122 -11.65 -13.38 -15.30
N PHE A 123 -12.70 -13.14 -14.51
CA PHE A 123 -12.58 -13.17 -13.06
C PHE A 123 -12.23 -14.57 -12.54
N ASP A 124 -11.15 -14.67 -11.77
CA ASP A 124 -10.69 -15.88 -11.11
C ASP A 124 -10.31 -15.58 -9.64
N PHE A 125 -10.47 -16.56 -8.76
CA PHE A 125 -10.03 -16.48 -7.36
C PHE A 125 -8.56 -16.84 -7.18
N GLU A 126 -7.91 -17.43 -8.18
CA GLU A 126 -6.53 -17.86 -8.08
C GLU A 126 -5.58 -16.74 -7.64
N PRO A 127 -5.66 -15.50 -8.21
CA PRO A 127 -4.83 -14.39 -7.73
C PRO A 127 -5.07 -14.06 -6.25
N ILE A 128 -6.31 -14.17 -5.76
CA ILE A 128 -6.65 -13.91 -4.36
C ILE A 128 -6.06 -15.00 -3.45
N LYS A 129 -6.12 -16.26 -3.86
CA LYS A 129 -5.53 -17.38 -3.10
C LYS A 129 -4.02 -17.28 -3.05
N GLU A 130 -3.37 -16.99 -4.18
CA GLU A 130 -1.91 -16.79 -4.25
C GLU A 130 -1.47 -15.70 -3.25
N VAL A 131 -2.15 -14.56 -3.26
CA VAL A 131 -1.91 -13.48 -2.31
C VAL A 131 -2.17 -13.93 -0.86
N ALA A 132 -3.25 -14.67 -0.59
CA ALA A 132 -3.54 -15.17 0.76
C ALA A 132 -2.46 -16.12 1.29
N PHE A 133 -2.00 -17.08 0.48
CA PHE A 133 -0.92 -18.00 0.86
C PHE A 133 0.42 -17.27 1.05
N LEU A 134 0.72 -16.32 0.16
CA LEU A 134 1.89 -15.46 0.30
C LEU A 134 1.87 -14.72 1.65
N PHE A 135 0.73 -14.12 2.00
CA PHE A 135 0.57 -13.42 3.28
C PHE A 135 0.73 -14.36 4.47
N ILE A 136 0.13 -15.56 4.46
CA ILE A 136 0.32 -16.53 5.55
C ILE A 136 1.81 -16.86 5.74
N GLY A 137 2.54 -17.14 4.67
CA GLY A 137 3.96 -17.46 4.73
C GLY A 137 4.83 -16.31 5.24
N ILE A 138 4.58 -15.08 4.79
CA ILE A 138 5.35 -13.92 5.22
C ILE A 138 4.99 -13.53 6.66
N PHE A 139 3.71 -13.48 7.05
CA PHE A 139 3.32 -13.14 8.43
C PHE A 139 3.82 -14.16 9.46
N ALA A 140 3.86 -15.46 9.11
CA ALA A 140 4.41 -16.49 9.98
C ALA A 140 5.92 -16.31 10.25
N THR A 141 6.66 -15.80 9.26
CA THR A 141 8.12 -15.59 9.36
C THR A 141 8.49 -14.19 9.82
N MET A 142 7.55 -13.23 9.78
CA MET A 142 7.78 -11.84 10.14
C MET A 142 7.94 -11.63 11.65
N ILE A 143 7.19 -12.33 12.50
CA ILE A 143 7.24 -12.14 13.97
C ILE A 143 8.68 -12.23 14.55
N PRO A 144 9.47 -13.29 14.29
CA PRO A 144 10.84 -13.36 14.81
C PRO A 144 11.76 -12.31 14.18
N ALA A 145 11.56 -11.95 12.92
CA ALA A 145 12.34 -10.89 12.26
C ALA A 145 12.07 -9.52 12.91
N LEU A 146 10.81 -9.20 13.23
CA LEU A 146 10.43 -7.97 13.94
C LEU A 146 11.11 -7.87 15.31
N GLN A 147 11.13 -8.97 16.06
CA GLN A 147 11.76 -9.03 17.38
C GLN A 147 13.27 -8.83 17.30
N LEU A 148 13.93 -9.46 16.33
CA LEU A 148 15.36 -9.29 16.10
C LEU A 148 15.70 -7.84 15.72
N ILE A 149 14.96 -7.25 14.78
CA ILE A 149 15.22 -5.87 14.34
C ILE A 149 14.97 -4.88 15.48
N ALA A 150 13.92 -5.08 16.30
CA ALA A 150 13.66 -4.23 17.47
C ALA A 150 14.80 -4.30 18.50
N PHE A 151 15.36 -5.50 18.73
CA PHE A 151 16.50 -5.70 19.62
C PHE A 151 17.76 -4.99 19.10
N GLU A 152 18.12 -5.19 17.83
CA GLU A 152 19.29 -4.55 17.22
C GLU A 152 19.13 -3.03 17.15
N SER A 153 17.91 -2.54 16.86
CA SER A 153 17.61 -1.10 16.80
C SER A 153 17.72 -0.41 18.16
N LYS A 154 17.54 -1.15 19.26
CA LYS A 154 17.80 -0.64 20.61
C LYS A 154 19.30 -0.46 20.89
N MET A 155 20.13 -1.34 20.32
CA MET A 155 21.59 -1.29 20.48
C MET A 155 22.26 -0.22 19.60
N TYR A 156 21.76 -0.03 18.36
CA TYR A 156 22.34 0.91 17.38
C TYR A 156 21.47 2.16 17.11
N GLY A 157 20.44 2.40 17.92
CA GLY A 157 19.37 3.37 17.65
C GLY A 157 19.82 4.81 17.42
N GLN A 158 20.98 5.23 17.95
CA GLN A 158 21.52 6.57 17.75
C GLN A 158 21.87 6.87 16.28
N GLN A 159 22.15 5.85 15.46
CA GLN A 159 22.51 6.00 14.05
C GLN A 159 21.30 5.89 13.11
N LEU A 160 20.14 5.46 13.62
CA LEU A 160 18.94 5.23 12.83
C LEU A 160 18.08 6.49 12.74
N SER A 161 18.45 7.45 11.89
CA SER A 161 17.63 8.64 11.63
C SER A 161 16.43 8.33 10.74
N ALA A 162 15.44 9.23 10.68
CA ALA A 162 14.32 9.11 9.76
C ALA A 162 14.76 8.96 8.29
N GLY A 163 15.87 9.60 7.90
CA GLY A 163 16.48 9.45 6.58
C GLY A 163 17.01 8.04 6.31
N VAL A 164 17.56 7.37 7.32
CA VAL A 164 17.98 5.95 7.21
C VAL A 164 16.76 5.06 7.06
N PHE A 165 15.72 5.28 7.86
CA PHE A 165 14.45 4.55 7.74
C PHE A 165 13.81 4.73 6.36
N TYR A 166 13.83 5.94 5.79
CA TYR A 166 13.33 6.19 4.44
C TYR A 166 14.01 5.31 3.39
N TRP A 167 15.35 5.34 3.33
CA TRP A 167 16.08 4.56 2.32
C TRP A 167 16.02 3.06 2.57
N ALA A 168 16.16 2.62 3.82
CA ALA A 168 16.13 1.20 4.15
C ALA A 168 14.75 0.58 3.88
N THR A 169 13.67 1.28 4.28
CA THR A 169 12.29 0.88 3.96
C THR A 169 12.08 0.88 2.45
N GLY A 170 12.56 1.91 1.75
CA GLY A 170 12.35 2.05 0.32
C GLY A 170 13.05 0.93 -0.48
N ILE A 171 14.34 0.71 -0.24
CA ILE A 171 15.10 -0.33 -0.95
C ILE A 171 14.49 -1.72 -0.74
N LEU A 172 14.12 -2.06 0.50
CA LEU A 172 13.47 -3.34 0.75
C LEU A 172 12.08 -3.41 0.13
N SER A 173 11.30 -2.34 0.18
CA SER A 173 9.96 -2.31 -0.42
C SER A 173 9.98 -2.37 -1.95
N ALA A 174 11.08 -1.98 -2.58
CA ALA A 174 11.27 -2.12 -4.02
C ALA A 174 11.50 -3.59 -4.44
N LEU A 175 12.02 -4.42 -3.54
CA LEU A 175 12.43 -5.80 -3.82
C LEU A 175 11.52 -6.85 -3.17
N LEU A 176 10.82 -6.45 -2.11
CA LEU A 176 9.92 -7.27 -1.29
C LEU A 176 8.49 -6.69 -1.31
N ASP A 177 7.59 -7.31 -0.55
CA ASP A 177 6.24 -6.81 -0.34
C ASP A 177 6.23 -5.52 0.52
N ASN A 178 5.52 -4.50 0.04
CA ASN A 178 5.45 -3.19 0.68
C ASN A 178 4.77 -3.21 2.06
N ALA A 179 3.78 -4.05 2.27
CA ALA A 179 3.00 -4.12 3.51
C ALA A 179 3.83 -4.70 4.65
N HIS A 180 4.57 -5.78 4.36
CA HIS A 180 5.49 -6.40 5.31
C HIS A 180 6.70 -5.51 5.59
N THR A 181 7.24 -4.87 4.55
CA THR A 181 8.34 -3.92 4.72
C THR A 181 7.94 -2.78 5.65
N PHE A 182 6.74 -2.22 5.48
CA PHE A 182 6.20 -1.19 6.37
C PHE A 182 6.15 -1.63 7.83
N LEU A 183 5.53 -2.79 8.12
CA LEU A 183 5.43 -3.26 9.51
C LEU A 183 6.80 -3.58 10.12
N ASN A 184 7.73 -4.10 9.32
CA ASN A 184 9.10 -4.35 9.76
C ASN A 184 9.81 -3.09 10.23
N PHE A 185 9.80 -2.05 9.40
CA PHE A 185 10.46 -0.80 9.75
C PHE A 185 9.69 0.01 10.79
N LEU A 186 8.36 -0.08 10.83
CA LEU A 186 7.58 0.53 11.91
C LEU A 186 7.95 -0.10 13.26
N SER A 187 8.02 -1.43 13.34
CA SER A 187 8.46 -2.12 14.55
C SER A 187 9.89 -1.79 14.95
N ALA A 188 10.79 -1.68 13.97
CA ALA A 188 12.17 -1.26 14.20
C ALA A 188 12.24 0.16 14.78
N ALA A 189 11.46 1.09 14.22
CA ALA A 189 11.40 2.47 14.66
C ALA A 189 10.78 2.59 16.06
N LEU A 190 9.73 1.83 16.37
CA LEU A 190 9.20 1.74 17.74
C LEU A 190 10.23 1.13 18.71
N GLY A 191 10.91 0.07 18.30
CA GLY A 191 11.93 -0.62 19.09
C GLY A 191 13.10 0.29 19.48
N LYS A 192 13.49 1.22 18.61
CA LYS A 192 14.47 2.30 18.93
C LYS A 192 14.08 3.10 20.17
N TYR A 193 12.78 3.29 20.43
CA TYR A 193 12.27 4.02 21.60
C TYR A 193 11.73 3.08 22.69
N GLY A 194 12.01 1.78 22.61
CA GLY A 194 11.53 0.79 23.58
C GLY A 194 10.02 0.55 23.53
N MET A 195 9.38 0.87 22.40
CA MET A 195 7.95 0.66 22.17
C MET A 195 7.71 -0.62 21.35
N ASP A 196 6.50 -1.16 21.40
CA ASP A 196 6.07 -2.39 20.74
C ASP A 196 4.94 -2.11 19.75
N VAL A 197 5.14 -2.51 18.49
CA VAL A 197 4.18 -2.39 17.38
C VAL A 197 2.87 -3.15 17.62
N ASN A 198 2.87 -4.13 18.52
CA ASN A 198 1.69 -4.91 18.87
C ASN A 198 0.81 -4.21 19.92
N VAL A 199 1.31 -3.17 20.58
CA VAL A 199 0.55 -2.38 21.56
C VAL A 199 -0.02 -1.12 20.88
N LYS A 200 -1.31 -1.14 20.53
CA LYS A 200 -1.95 -0.06 19.75
C LYS A 200 -1.74 1.33 20.33
N GLN A 201 -1.79 1.47 21.67
CA GLN A 201 -1.56 2.76 22.33
C GLN A 201 -0.15 3.28 22.09
N GLN A 202 0.87 2.40 22.13
CA GLN A 202 2.25 2.81 21.89
C GLN A 202 2.47 3.21 20.43
N VAL A 203 1.83 2.52 19.48
CA VAL A 203 1.85 2.92 18.06
C VAL A 203 1.20 4.28 17.86
N TYR A 204 0.06 4.53 18.53
CA TYR A 204 -0.61 5.83 18.50
C TYR A 204 0.30 6.93 19.07
N ASP A 205 0.86 6.72 20.27
CA ASP A 205 1.77 7.68 20.91
C ASP A 205 3.02 7.91 20.06
N PHE A 206 3.55 6.88 19.41
CA PHE A 206 4.67 6.98 18.49
C PHE A 206 4.35 7.88 17.28
N SER A 207 3.13 7.75 16.72
CA SER A 207 2.68 8.58 15.59
C SER A 207 2.56 10.06 15.93
N LEU A 208 2.31 10.38 17.20
CA LEU A 208 2.23 11.76 17.68
C LEU A 208 3.61 12.33 18.04
N ASN A 209 4.44 11.54 18.73
CA ASN A 209 5.71 12.02 19.27
C ASN A 209 6.87 11.93 18.25
N TYR A 210 6.81 10.98 17.31
CA TYR A 210 7.85 10.74 16.31
C TYR A 210 7.28 10.69 14.87
N PRO A 211 6.49 11.71 14.45
CA PRO A 211 5.76 11.67 13.18
C PRO A 211 6.69 11.54 11.97
N LEU A 212 7.92 12.07 12.05
CA LEU A 212 8.89 12.02 10.96
C LEU A 212 9.31 10.58 10.60
N TYR A 213 9.41 9.69 11.59
CA TYR A 213 9.72 8.28 11.37
C TYR A 213 8.56 7.57 10.69
N VAL A 214 7.33 7.81 11.17
CA VAL A 214 6.12 7.24 10.56
C VAL A 214 5.96 7.76 9.13
N GLN A 215 6.21 9.04 8.86
CA GLN A 215 6.19 9.61 7.52
C GLN A 215 7.23 8.94 6.62
N ALA A 216 8.48 8.83 7.07
CA ALA A 216 9.57 8.22 6.31
C ALA A 216 9.23 6.80 5.88
N ILE A 217 8.76 5.98 6.81
CA ILE A 217 8.42 4.57 6.57
C ILE A 217 7.18 4.46 5.68
N SER A 218 6.14 5.27 5.93
CA SER A 218 4.91 5.26 5.14
C SER A 218 5.17 5.64 3.69
N ILE A 219 5.87 6.75 3.46
CA ILE A 219 6.19 7.24 2.11
C ILE A 219 7.10 6.24 1.39
N ALA A 220 8.16 5.77 2.05
CA ALA A 220 9.09 4.85 1.43
C ALA A 220 8.45 3.51 1.06
N ALA A 221 7.66 2.90 1.96
CA ALA A 221 6.98 1.64 1.68
C ALA A 221 5.99 1.77 0.52
N VAL A 222 5.21 2.84 0.45
CA VAL A 222 4.25 3.01 -0.65
C VAL A 222 4.97 3.34 -1.97
N PHE A 223 5.90 4.29 -1.96
CA PHE A 223 6.45 4.85 -3.20
C PHE A 223 7.45 3.90 -3.85
N PHE A 224 8.33 3.28 -3.06
CA PHE A 224 9.33 2.36 -3.62
C PHE A 224 8.72 1.02 -4.05
N GLY A 225 7.55 0.63 -3.53
CA GLY A 225 6.80 -0.51 -4.05
C GLY A 225 6.51 -0.41 -5.56
N ALA A 226 6.55 0.80 -6.14
CA ALA A 226 6.43 1.00 -7.58
C ALA A 226 7.71 0.73 -8.39
N MET A 227 8.86 0.54 -7.75
CA MET A 227 10.16 0.41 -8.44
C MET A 227 10.29 -0.88 -9.25
N THR A 228 9.55 -1.93 -8.91
CA THR A 228 9.60 -3.22 -9.60
C THR A 228 8.21 -3.84 -9.75
N TYR A 229 8.11 -4.86 -10.60
CA TYR A 229 6.87 -5.61 -10.78
C TYR A 229 6.45 -6.45 -9.57
N ILE A 230 7.38 -6.77 -8.67
CA ILE A 230 7.10 -7.58 -7.48
C ILE A 230 6.94 -6.74 -6.21
N GLY A 231 7.21 -5.43 -6.28
CA GLY A 231 7.14 -4.54 -5.12
C GLY A 231 5.72 -4.38 -4.55
N ASN A 232 4.68 -4.61 -5.37
CA ASN A 232 3.30 -4.72 -4.90
C ASN A 232 2.42 -5.57 -5.83
N GLY A 233 1.32 -6.09 -5.27
CA GLY A 233 0.35 -6.93 -5.99
C GLY A 233 -0.26 -6.27 -7.24
N PRO A 234 -0.72 -5.00 -7.19
CA PRO A 234 -1.24 -4.30 -8.36
C PRO A 234 -0.27 -4.25 -9.56
N ASN A 235 1.02 -3.97 -9.33
CA ASN A 235 2.03 -3.94 -10.40
C ASN A 235 2.21 -5.30 -11.06
N PHE A 236 2.25 -6.36 -10.24
CA PHE A 236 2.34 -7.74 -10.73
C PHE A 236 1.10 -8.12 -11.55
N MET A 237 -0.09 -7.71 -11.08
CA MET A 237 -1.36 -7.95 -11.75
C MET A 237 -1.44 -7.24 -13.11
N VAL A 238 -1.09 -5.96 -13.19
CA VAL A 238 -1.08 -5.19 -14.45
C VAL A 238 -0.12 -5.84 -15.46
N LYS A 239 1.10 -6.19 -15.03
CA LYS A 239 2.05 -6.91 -15.90
C LYS A 239 1.45 -8.20 -16.45
N SER A 240 0.84 -9.01 -15.59
CA SER A 240 0.27 -10.31 -15.96
C SER A 240 -0.90 -10.16 -16.94
N ILE A 241 -1.76 -9.16 -16.77
CA ILE A 241 -2.84 -8.83 -17.70
C ILE A 241 -2.28 -8.42 -19.06
N CYS A 242 -1.29 -7.53 -19.09
CA CYS A 242 -0.66 -7.10 -20.35
C CYS A 242 0.00 -8.26 -21.10
N GLU A 243 0.73 -9.13 -20.39
CA GLU A 243 1.38 -10.31 -20.99
C GLU A 243 0.34 -11.30 -21.56
N ARG A 244 -0.77 -11.53 -20.84
CA ARG A 244 -1.90 -12.34 -21.35
C ARG A 244 -2.56 -11.72 -22.58
N ALA A 245 -2.64 -10.39 -22.65
CA ALA A 245 -3.13 -9.67 -23.82
C ALA A 245 -2.14 -9.63 -25.00
N GLY A 246 -0.99 -10.29 -24.89
CA GLY A 246 0.04 -10.34 -25.95
C GLY A 246 0.88 -9.06 -26.05
N ILE A 247 0.76 -8.13 -25.09
CA ILE A 247 1.56 -6.90 -25.04
C ILE A 247 2.94 -7.26 -24.50
N LYS A 248 3.99 -6.92 -25.25
CA LYS A 248 5.38 -7.14 -24.83
C LYS A 248 5.75 -6.21 -23.67
N MET A 249 5.74 -6.75 -22.47
CA MET A 249 6.19 -6.05 -21.27
C MET A 249 7.74 -6.03 -21.18
N PRO A 250 8.36 -4.94 -20.68
CA PRO A 250 9.77 -4.95 -20.34
C PRO A 250 10.09 -6.07 -19.35
N SER A 251 11.27 -6.70 -19.47
CA SER A 251 11.79 -7.59 -18.44
C SER A 251 11.94 -6.86 -17.10
N PHE A 252 12.10 -7.60 -16.00
CA PHE A 252 12.29 -7.01 -14.67
C PHE A 252 13.38 -5.93 -14.64
N PHE A 253 14.59 -6.26 -15.10
CA PHE A 253 15.70 -5.29 -15.18
C PHE A 253 15.47 -4.23 -16.26
N GLY A 254 14.79 -4.59 -17.35
CA GLY A 254 14.41 -3.63 -18.39
C GLY A 254 13.50 -2.52 -17.86
N TYR A 255 12.52 -2.87 -17.03
CA TYR A 255 11.64 -1.91 -16.37
C TYR A 255 12.43 -1.02 -15.40
N LEU A 256 13.27 -1.63 -14.56
CA LEU A 256 14.06 -0.94 -13.55
C LEU A 256 15.02 0.09 -14.18
N ILE A 257 15.79 -0.31 -15.20
CA ILE A 257 16.83 0.55 -15.80
C ILE A 257 16.23 1.63 -16.69
N LYS A 258 15.16 1.33 -17.43
CA LYS A 258 14.59 2.29 -18.40
C LYS A 258 13.58 3.25 -17.80
N TYR A 259 12.85 2.83 -16.77
CA TYR A 259 11.72 3.59 -16.23
C TYR A 259 11.91 3.90 -14.74
N SER A 260 12.04 2.89 -13.88
CA SER A 260 12.02 3.12 -12.43
C SER A 260 13.19 3.98 -11.94
N ILE A 261 14.44 3.61 -12.29
CA ILE A 261 15.62 4.36 -11.87
C ILE A 261 15.64 5.76 -12.47
N PRO A 262 15.45 5.98 -13.79
CA PRO A 262 15.56 7.32 -14.36
C PRO A 262 14.43 8.27 -13.95
N ILE A 263 13.24 7.75 -13.61
CA ILE A 263 12.04 8.55 -13.32
C ILE A 263 11.77 8.62 -11.82
N LEU A 264 11.58 7.46 -11.18
CA LEU A 264 11.12 7.39 -9.79
C LEU A 264 12.24 7.74 -8.81
N LEU A 265 13.45 7.20 -9.00
CA LEU A 265 14.54 7.38 -8.03
C LEU A 265 14.94 8.86 -7.84
N PRO A 266 15.04 9.72 -8.88
CA PRO A 266 15.27 11.15 -8.70
C PRO A 266 14.18 11.84 -7.90
N ILE A 267 12.91 11.51 -8.15
CA ILE A 267 11.77 12.08 -7.42
C ILE A 267 11.87 11.67 -5.95
N PHE A 268 12.14 10.40 -5.67
CA PHE A 268 12.28 9.88 -4.30
C PHE A 268 13.50 10.48 -3.59
N PHE A 269 14.61 10.66 -4.30
CA PHE A 269 15.77 11.35 -3.76
C PHE A 269 15.47 12.80 -3.38
N VAL A 270 14.73 13.54 -4.22
CA VAL A 270 14.32 14.93 -3.92
C VAL A 270 13.40 14.98 -2.70
N ILE A 271 12.45 14.04 -2.58
CA ILE A 271 11.60 13.91 -1.38
C ILE A 271 12.47 13.72 -0.13
N TRP A 272 13.41 12.78 -0.18
CA TRP A 272 14.35 12.56 0.92
C TRP A 272 15.12 13.82 1.27
N LEU A 273 15.66 14.52 0.28
CA LEU A 273 16.47 15.72 0.46
C LEU A 273 15.68 16.84 1.16
N ILE A 274 14.42 17.05 0.77
CA ILE A 274 13.58 18.13 1.31
C ILE A 274 13.03 17.76 2.69
N VAL A 275 12.56 16.52 2.85
CA VAL A 275 11.75 16.13 4.01
C VAL A 275 12.60 15.52 5.11
N PHE A 276 13.57 14.66 4.78
CA PHE A 276 14.24 13.77 5.76
C PHE A 276 15.74 14.01 5.93
N TYR A 277 16.41 14.68 4.99
CA TYR A 277 17.84 14.91 5.09
C TYR A 277 18.21 15.74 6.33
N GLY A 278 19.13 15.21 7.14
CA GLY A 278 19.60 15.84 8.37
C GLY A 278 18.55 15.97 9.48
N LYS A 279 17.40 15.30 9.37
CA LYS A 279 16.31 15.35 10.36
C LYS A 279 16.05 14.00 11.01
N GLY A 280 15.66 14.05 12.29
CA GLY A 280 15.39 12.88 13.14
C GLY A 280 16.65 12.23 13.63
#